data_AF-A0ABD2IAK4-F1
#
_entry.id   AF-A0ABD2IAK4-F1
#
_cell.length_a   1.000
_cell.length_b   1.000
_cell.length_c   1.000
_cell.angle_alpha   90.00
_cell.angle_beta   90.00
_cell.angle_gamma   90.00
#
_symmetry.space_group_name_H-M   'P 1'
#
loop_
_entity.id
_entity.type
_entity.pdbx_description
1 polymer ?
#
loop_
_entity_poly.entity_id
_entity_poly.type
_entity_poly.pdbx_seq_one_letter_code
_entity_poly.pdbx_strand_id
1 'polypeptide(L)' 'MYTEILELVNFFARFFHLRVPRLKIGMFCEHFANNCFLRFHLYWNLNQPKQYEELRIIRVSNEYTDELFTNAANAVVL' A
#
# COMPACT_ATOMS: atom_id res chain seq x y z
N MET A 1 9.31 -3.41 -8.73
CA MET A 1 8.90 -3.28 -7.31
C MET A 1 8.77 -1.83 -6.86
N TYR A 2 9.84 -1.08 -6.62
CA TYR A 2 9.74 0.28 -6.05
C TYR A 2 8.84 1.23 -6.85
N THR A 3 9.02 1.27 -8.18
CA THR A 3 8.18 2.07 -9.07
C THR A 3 6.71 1.62 -9.02
N GLU A 4 6.45 0.32 -8.95
CA GLU A 4 5.09 -0.22 -8.88
C GLU A 4 4.40 0.09 -7.53
N ILE A 5 5.17 0.06 -6.43
CA ILE A 5 4.69 0.53 -5.13
C ILE A 5 4.41 2.03 -5.18
N LEU A 6 5.25 2.82 -5.85
CA LEU A 6 5.03 4.26 -6.02
C LEU A 6 3.73 4.55 -6.79
N GLU A 7 3.47 3.82 -7.88
CA GLU A 7 2.22 3.94 -8.64
C GLU A 7 1.00 3.53 -7.79
N LEU A 8 1.13 2.48 -6.97
CA LEU A 8 0.09 2.06 -6.03
C LEU A 8 -0.23 3.14 -4.99
N VAL A 9 0.77 3.73 -4.34
CA VAL A 9 0.51 4.79 -3.35
C VAL A 9 0.01 6.07 -4.00
N ASN A 10 0.45 6.38 -5.23
CA ASN A 10 -0.09 7.49 -6.01
C ASN A 10 -1.58 7.31 -6.31
N PHE A 11 -2.02 6.09 -6.62
CA PHE A 11 -3.43 5.76 -6.80
C PHE A 11 -4.24 6.09 -5.54
N PHE A 12 -3.79 5.67 -4.36
CA PHE A 12 -4.46 5.98 -3.10
C PHE A 12 -4.39 7.45 -2.73
N ALA A 13 -3.26 8.12 -2.94
CA ALA A 13 -3.11 9.54 -2.66
C ALA A 13 -4.13 10.38 -3.45
N ARG A 14 -4.39 10.02 -4.71
CA ARG A 14 -5.44 10.65 -5.54
C ARG A 14 -6.84 10.38 -5.01
N PHE A 15 -7.11 9.16 -4.52
CA PHE A 15 -8.40 8.82 -3.94
C PHE A 15 -8.72 9.63 -2.65
N PHE A 16 -7.70 9.90 -1.83
CA PHE A 16 -7.84 10.68 -0.60
C PHE A 16 -7.80 12.19 -0.81
N HIS A 17 -7.35 12.64 -1.97
CA HIS A 17 -7.23 14.06 -2.29
C HIS A 17 -8.57 14.78 -2.03
N LEU A 18 -8.50 15.92 -1.34
CA LEU A 18 -9.66 16.72 -0.89
C LEU A 18 -10.57 16.09 0.19
N ARG A 19 -10.33 14.85 0.62
CA ARG A 19 -11.08 14.16 1.68
C ARG A 19 -10.31 14.08 2.99
N VAL A 20 -8.98 14.03 2.89
CA VAL A 20 -8.05 13.84 4.00
C VAL A 20 -7.01 14.97 3.98
N PRO A 21 -6.55 15.47 5.15
CA PRO A 21 -5.48 16.46 5.20
C PRO A 21 -4.22 15.99 4.45
N ARG A 22 -3.64 16.85 3.61
CA ARG A 22 -2.49 16.53 2.76
C ARG A 22 -1.31 15.91 3.52
N LEU A 23 -1.01 16.43 4.72
CA LEU A 23 0.05 15.90 5.58
C LEU A 23 -0.23 14.44 5.97
N LYS A 24 -1.47 14.14 6.37
CA LYS A 24 -1.91 12.78 6.72
C LYS A 24 -1.85 11.83 5.52
N ILE A 25 -2.21 12.30 4.33
CA ILE A 25 -2.07 11.51 3.09
C ILE A 25 -0.59 11.16 2.85
N GLY A 26 0.31 12.14 2.98
CA GLY A 26 1.75 11.92 2.80
C GLY A 26 2.29 10.88 3.76
N MET A 27 2.02 11.04 5.06
CA MET A 27 2.44 10.10 6.10
C MET A 27 1.84 8.71 5.89
N PHE A 28 0.54 8.63 5.55
CA PHE A 28 -0.11 7.36 5.22
C PHE A 28 0.60 6.65 4.06
N CYS A 29 0.85 7.37 2.95
CA CYS A 29 1.49 6.80 1.77
C CYS A 29 2.90 6.30 2.06
N GLU A 30 3.65 7.02 2.90
CA GLU A 30 4.99 6.60 3.33
C GLU A 30 4.93 5.30 4.15
N HIS A 31 4.10 5.24 5.19
CA HIS A 31 3.92 4.02 5.98
C HIS A 31 3.42 2.86 5.14
N PHE A 32 2.47 3.11 4.25
CA PHE A 32 1.89 2.08 3.40
C PHE A 32 2.90 1.55 2.38
N ALA A 33 3.71 2.41 1.76
CA ALA A 33 4.80 2.00 0.88
C ALA A 33 5.82 1.12 1.60
N ASN A 34 6.20 1.49 2.83
CA ASN A 34 7.14 0.72 3.64
C ASN A 34 6.57 -0.67 3.99
N ASN A 35 5.30 -0.73 4.41
CA ASN A 35 4.60 -1.98 4.68
C ASN A 35 4.56 -2.88 3.44
N CYS A 36 4.23 -2.32 2.27
CA CYS A 36 4.25 -3.03 1.00
C CYS A 36 5.64 -3.57 0.66
N PHE A 37 6.67 -2.73 0.81
CA PHE A 37 8.06 -3.13 0.53
C PHE A 37 8.50 -4.32 1.40
N LEU A 38 8.25 -4.25 2.71
CA LEU A 38 8.60 -5.31 3.65
C LEU A 38 7.90 -6.63 3.32
N ARG A 39 6.62 -6.60 2.93
CA ARG A 39 5.89 -7.81 2.52
C ARG A 39 6.37 -8.33 1.16
N PHE A 40 6.51 -7.45 0.18
CA PHE A 40 6.68 -7.86 -1.22
C PHE A 40 8.12 -8.28 -1.54
N HIS A 41 9.13 -7.76 -0.84
CA HIS A 41 10.53 -8.05 -1.17
C HIS A 41 10.85 -9.55 -1.07
N LEU A 42 10.17 -10.29 -0.17
CA LEU A 42 10.38 -11.73 0.03
C LEU A 42 9.84 -12.55 -1.13
N TYR A 43 8.90 -11.98 -1.89
CA TYR A 43 8.13 -12.66 -2.92
C TYR A 43 8.30 -12.01 -4.29
N TRP A 44 9.32 -11.16 -4.48
CA TRP A 44 9.50 -10.42 -5.73
C TRP A 44 10.44 -11.14 -6.72
N ASN A 45 9.87 -11.88 -7.67
CA ASN A 45 10.65 -12.55 -8.72
C ASN A 45 10.39 -11.92 -10.10
N LEU A 46 11.38 -11.18 -10.62
CA LEU A 46 11.29 -10.52 -11.94
C LEU A 46 11.22 -11.51 -13.11
N ASN A 47 11.83 -12.68 -12.97
CA ASN A 47 11.83 -13.72 -14.01
C ASN A 47 10.53 -14.54 -13.98
N GLN A 48 9.82 -14.55 -12.85
CA GLN A 48 8.55 -15.24 -12.69
C GLN A 48 7.52 -14.35 -11.95
N PRO A 49 6.99 -13.31 -12.60
CA PRO A 49 6.14 -12.31 -11.94
C PRO A 49 4.87 -12.88 -11.30
N LYS A 50 4.34 -13.99 -11.80
CA LYS A 50 3.14 -14.65 -11.25
C LYS A 50 3.42 -15.51 -10.02
N GLN A 51 4.68 -15.83 -9.75
CA GLN A 51 5.05 -16.61 -8.58
C GLN A 51 4.67 -15.82 -7.32
N TYR A 52 3.93 -16.42 -6.39
CA TYR A 52 3.51 -15.80 -5.12
C TYR A 52 2.67 -14.52 -5.26
N GLU A 53 1.95 -14.35 -6.38
CA GLU A 53 1.10 -13.18 -6.61
C GLU A 53 0.08 -12.98 -5.49
N GLU A 54 -0.51 -14.06 -4.97
CA GLU A 54 -1.47 -14.06 -3.87
C GLU A 54 -0.93 -13.45 -2.58
N LEU A 55 0.39 -13.51 -2.36
CA LEU A 55 1.05 -12.91 -1.19
C LEU A 55 1.32 -11.42 -1.37
N ARG A 56 1.18 -10.90 -2.59
CA ARG A 56 1.38 -9.49 -2.96
C ARG A 56 0.08 -8.74 -3.29
N ILE A 57 -1.06 -9.42 -3.30
CA ILE A 57 -2.37 -8.77 -3.48
C ILE A 57 -2.72 -7.97 -2.23
N ILE A 58 -3.21 -6.74 -2.45
CA ILE A 58 -3.80 -5.89 -1.42
C ILE A 58 -5.31 -5.81 -1.67
N ARG A 59 -6.12 -6.15 -0.67
CA ARG A 59 -7.58 -6.07 -0.74
C ARG A 59 -8.10 -4.99 0.19
N VAL A 60 -8.89 -4.07 -0.35
CA VAL A 60 -9.58 -3.03 0.42
C VAL A 60 -11.04 -3.02 -0.02
N SER A 61 -11.93 -3.41 0.89
CA SER A 61 -13.38 -3.44 0.70
C SER A 61 -14.09 -3.08 2.02
N ASN A 62 -15.41 -2.93 1.96
CA ASN A 62 -16.23 -2.67 3.15
C ASN A 62 -16.22 -3.82 4.17
N GLU A 63 -16.00 -5.05 3.70
CA GLU A 63 -16.02 -6.26 4.54
C GLU A 63 -14.63 -6.65 5.03
N TYR A 64 -13.58 -6.29 4.28
CA TYR A 64 -12.22 -6.64 4.60
C TYR A 64 -11.24 -5.56 4.11
N THR A 65 -10.32 -5.17 4.99
CA THR A 65 -9.20 -4.29 4.64
C THR A 65 -7.88 -4.98 5.03
N ASP A 66 -6.98 -5.08 4.06
CA ASP A 66 -5.66 -5.69 4.24
C ASP A 66 -4.90 -5.02 5.39
N GLU A 67 -4.21 -5.84 6.19
CA GLU A 67 -3.50 -5.39 7.38
C GLU A 67 -2.44 -4.33 7.06
N LEU A 68 -1.78 -4.40 5.90
CA LEU A 68 -0.78 -3.39 5.51
C LEU A 68 -1.39 -1.99 5.43
N PHE A 69 -2.63 -1.92 4.93
CA PHE A 69 -3.38 -0.68 4.78
C PHE A 69 -3.88 -0.19 6.14
N THR A 70 -4.48 -1.08 6.94
CA THR A 70 -4.96 -0.77 8.29
C THR A 70 -3.83 -0.29 9.20
N ASN A 71 -2.66 -0.93 9.16
CA ASN A 71 -1.49 -0.55 9.94
C ASN A 71 -0.97 0.83 9.54
N ALA A 72 -0.97 1.16 8.24
CA ALA A 72 -0.58 2.49 7.78
C ALA A 72 -1.58 3.58 8.18
N ALA A 73 -2.88 3.30 8.16
CA ALA A 73 -3.92 4.21 8.63
C ALA A 73 -3.82 4.46 10.14
N ASN A 74 -3.66 3.40 10.93
CA ASN A 74 -3.49 3.49 12.38
C ASN A 74 -2.25 4.30 12.79
N ALA A 75 -1.14 4.16 12.05
CA ALA A 75 0.10 4.90 12.32
C ALA A 75 -0.07 6.42 12.23
N VAL A 76 -1.09 6.90 11.50
CA VAL A 76 -1.32 8.33 11.24
C VAL A 76 -2.69 8.82 11.74
N VAL A 77 -3.41 7.95 12.45
CA VAL A 77 -4.74 8.21 13.01
C VAL A 77 -5.72 8.66 11.91
N LEU A 78 -5.89 7.81 10.90
CA LEU A 78 -6.77 8.01 9.73
C LEU A 78 -7.98 7.09 9.75
#